data_AF-A0A4R2ZVZ6-F1
#
_entry.id   AF-A0A4R2ZVZ6-F1
#
_cell.length_a   1.000
_cell.length_b   1.000
_cell.length_c   1.000
_cell.angle_alpha   90.00
_cell.angle_beta   90.00
_cell.angle_gamma   90.00
#
_symmetry.space_group_name_H-M   'P 1'
#
loop_
_entity.id
_entity.type
_entity.pdbx_description
1 polymer ?
#
loop_
_entity_poly.entity_id
_entity_poly.type
_entity_poly.pdbx_seq_one_letter_code
_entity_poly.pdbx_strand_id
1 'polypeptide(L)' 'MAWMIVNTEGNFRRPRSIYSFNFKPSPEPQERPRDVVDYAVSKGFAVEVDAPNRTVAKARKSRAKQS' A
#
# COMPACT_ATOMS: atom_id res chain seq x y z
N MET A 1 -9.68 -0.42 6.47
CA MET A 1 -8.43 -0.50 5.70
C MET A 1 -8.44 0.61 4.66
N ALA A 2 -7.27 1.09 4.23
CA ALA A 2 -7.13 2.20 3.27
C ALA A 2 -6.21 1.80 2.12
N TRP A 3 -6.21 2.57 1.03
CA TRP A 3 -5.45 2.26 -0.17
C TRP A 3 -4.41 3.33 -0.43
N MET A 4 -3.22 2.90 -0.86
CA MET A 4 -2.14 3.82 -1.22
C MET A 4 -1.35 3.29 -2.42
N ILE A 5 -0.89 4.19 -3.29
CA ILE A 5 0.15 3.90 -4.28
C ILE A 5 1.49 4.27 -3.65
N VAL A 6 2.42 3.31 -3.64
CA VAL A 6 3.72 3.48 -2.99
C VAL A 6 4.72 3.91 -4.05
N ASN A 7 5.30 5.09 -3.88
CA ASN A 7 6.28 5.65 -4.81
C ASN A 7 7.71 5.32 -4.38
N THR A 8 7.93 5.19 -3.07
CA THR A 8 9.26 4.97 -2.48
C THR A 8 9.21 3.84 -1.46
N GLU A 9 10.26 3.03 -1.40
CA GLU A 9 10.39 1.98 -0.41
C GLU A 9 10.46 2.60 0.99
N GLY A 10 9.77 1.97 1.94
CA GLY A 10 9.86 2.39 3.32
C GLY A 10 9.39 1.33 4.29
N ASN A 11 9.71 1.59 5.56
CA ASN A 11 9.26 0.78 6.68
C ASN A 11 8.47 1.68 7.62
N PHE A 12 7.31 1.21 8.04
CA PHE A 12 6.61 1.77 9.18
C PHE A 12 6.58 0.76 10.32
N ARG A 13 7.23 1.12 11.43
CA ARG A 13 7.12 0.41 12.68
C ARG A 13 6.06 1.09 13.55
N ARG A 14 4.96 0.39 13.83
CA ARG A 14 3.91 0.93 14.70
C ARG A 14 4.47 1.19 16.11
N PRO A 15 4.25 2.37 16.69
CA PRO A 15 4.59 2.62 18.08
C PRO A 15 3.87 1.63 19.00
N ARG A 16 4.57 1.10 20.02
CA ARG A 16 4.02 0.14 21.01
C ARG A 16 3.48 -1.17 20.42
N SER A 17 3.89 -1.53 19.20
CA SER A 17 3.53 -2.79 18.56
C SER A 17 4.79 -3.53 18.09
N ILE A 18 4.71 -4.86 18.07
CA ILE A 18 5.73 -5.71 17.45
C ILE A 18 5.62 -5.72 15.92
N TYR A 19 4.51 -5.23 15.36
CA TYR A 19 4.27 -5.24 13.93
C TYR A 19 5.00 -4.11 13.22
N SER A 20 5.74 -4.48 12.18
CA SER A 20 6.33 -3.57 11.22
C SER A 20 5.77 -3.87 9.82
N PHE A 21 5.57 -2.80 9.05
CA PHE A 21 5.00 -2.86 7.71
C PHE A 21 6.04 -2.34 6.73
N ASN A 22 6.59 -3.26 5.94
CA ASN A 22 7.40 -2.92 4.79
C ASN A 22 6.49 -2.64 3.59
N PHE A 23 6.73 -1.55 2.88
CA PHE A 23 6.06 -1.25 1.63
C PHE A 23 7.09 -0.95 0.55
N LYS A 24 6.88 -1.57 -0.61
CA LYS A 24 7.74 -1.43 -1.79
C LYS A 24 7.06 -0.56 -2.84
N PRO A 25 7.84 0.20 -3.62
CA PRO A 25 7.33 0.96 -4.74
C PRO A 25 6.54 0.07 -5.68
N SER A 26 5.32 0.47 -6.01
CA SER A 26 4.50 -0.20 -7.00
C SER A 26 3.57 0.82 -7.62
N PRO A 27 3.38 0.79 -8.95
CA PRO A 27 2.37 1.62 -9.61
C PRO A 27 0.94 1.17 -9.28
N GLU A 28 0.78 0.02 -8.61
CA GLU A 28 -0.52 -0.52 -8.25
C GLU A 28 -0.97 -0.08 -6.84
N PRO A 29 -2.25 0.28 -6.65
CA PRO A 29 -2.83 0.54 -5.34
C PRO A 29 -2.70 -0.67 -4.40
N GLN A 30 -2.09 -0.46 -3.24
CA GLN A 30 -1.94 -1.45 -2.18
C GLN A 30 -2.90 -1.15 -1.03
N GLU A 31 -3.62 -2.17 -0.59
CA GLU A 31 -4.43 -2.10 0.63
C GLU A 31 -3.53 -2.24 1.86
N ARG A 32 -3.61 -1.28 2.77
CA ARG A 32 -2.85 -1.25 4.02
C ARG A 32 -3.71 -0.75 5.19
N PRO A 33 -3.28 -1.00 6.44
CA PRO A 33 -3.91 -0.36 7.59
C PRO A 33 -3.85 1.17 7.50
N ARG A 34 -4.87 1.86 8.03
CA ARG A 34 -5.04 3.32 7.84
C ARG A 34 -3.85 4.12 8.35
N ASP A 35 -3.37 3.81 9.54
CA ASP A 35 -2.19 4.42 10.15
C ASP A 35 -0.89 4.21 9.35
N VAL A 36 -0.76 3.08 8.65
CA VAL A 36 0.38 2.84 7.75
C VAL A 36 0.29 3.78 6.55
N VAL A 37 -0.92 3.95 5.99
CA VAL A 37 -1.18 4.88 4.89
C VAL A 37 -0.93 6.31 5.32
N ASP A 38 -1.51 6.74 6.45
CA ASP A 38 -1.34 8.09 6.98
C ASP A 38 0.15 8.40 7.23
N TYR A 39 0.90 7.46 7.81
CA TYR A 39 2.34 7.60 7.97
C TYR A 39 3.06 7.73 6.63
N ALA A 40 2.82 6.82 5.69
CA ALA A 40 3.52 6.81 4.40
C ALA A 40 3.23 8.07 3.58
N VAL A 41 1.99 8.57 3.62
CA VAL A 41 1.58 9.82 2.97
C VAL A 41 2.22 11.03 3.66
N SER A 42 2.20 11.09 4.99
CA SER A 42 2.84 12.19 5.75
C SER A 42 4.35 12.31 5.50
N LYS A 43 5.01 11.20 5.19
CA LYS A 43 6.43 11.14 4.86
C LYS A 43 6.73 11.31 3.36
N GLY A 44 5.70 11.37 2.52
CA GLY A 44 5.85 11.46 1.07
C GLY A 44 6.29 10.15 0.39
N PHE A 45 6.24 9.02 1.08
CA PHE A 45 6.57 7.71 0.50
C PHE A 45 5.45 7.14 -0.38
N ALA A 46 4.21 7.55 -0.12
CA ALA A 46 3.03 7.06 -0.81
C ALA A 46 2.01 8.19 -1.02
N VAL A 47 1.04 7.93 -1.89
CA VAL A 47 -0.13 8.78 -2.10
C VAL A 47 -1.37 7.97 -1.75
N GLU A 48 -2.26 8.53 -0.93
CA GLU A 48 -3.56 7.93 -0.64
C GLU A 48 -4.41 7.94 -1.90
N VAL A 49 -5.04 6.80 -2.19
CA VAL A 49 -5.95 6.66 -3.33
C VAL A 49 -7.25 6.02 -2.87
N ASP A 50 -8.30 6.22 -3.64
CA ASP A 50 -9.55 5.50 -3.43
C ASP A 50 -9.37 4.00 -3.69
N ALA A 51 -10.29 3.21 -3.12
CA ALA A 51 -10.33 1.78 -3.38
C ALA A 51 -10.41 1.52 -4.90
N PRO A 52 -9.56 0.66 -5.47
CA PRO A 52 -9.57 0.39 -6.90
C PRO A 52 -10.95 -0.13 -7.29
N ASN A 53 -11.58 0.55 -8.24
CA ASN A 53 -12.88 0.16 -8.75
C ASN A 53 -12.80 -1.29 -9.28
N ARG A 54 -13.88 -2.07 -9.17
CA ARG A 54 -13.90 -3.54 -9.47
C ARG A 54 -13.25 -3.93 -10.81
N THR A 55 -13.18 -3.01 -11.77
CA THR A 55 -12.52 -3.16 -13.07
C THR A 55 -10.99 -3.29 -12.96
N VAL A 56 -10.33 -2.55 -12.07
CA VAL A 56 -8.86 -2.60 -11.86
C VAL A 56 -8.45 -3.83 -11.04
N ALA A 57 -9.35 -4.35 -10.20
CA ALA A 57 -9.13 -5.58 -9.43
C ALA A 57 -8.90 -6.82 -10.31
N LYS A 58 -9.31 -6.80 -11.59
CA LYS A 58 -9.00 -7.88 -12.55
C LYS A 58 -7.52 -7.93 -12.94
N ALA A 59 -6.81 -6.80 -13.00
CA ALA A 59 -5.37 -6.78 -13.29
C ALA A 59 -4.54 -7.44 -12.18
N ARG A 60 -5.02 -7.39 -10.93
CA ARG A 60 -4.37 -8.02 -9.77
C ARG A 60 -4.37 -9.56 -9.84
N LYS A 61 -5.38 -10.17 -10.49
CA LYS A 61 -5.50 -11.64 -10.58
C LYS A 61 -4.72 -12.26 -11.73
N SER A 62 -4.45 -11.51 -12.80
CA SER A 62 -3.71 -12.03 -13.95
C SER A 62 -2.20 -12.12 -13.71
N ARG A 63 -1.63 -11.25 -12.85
CA ARG A 63 -0.18 -11.23 -12.57
C ARG A 63 0.27 -12.19 -11.47
N ALA A 64 -0.62 -12.55 -10.54
CA ALA A 64 -0.34 -13.50 -9.45
C ALA A 64 -0.44 -14.99 -9.87
N LYS A 65 -0.81 -15.29 -11.12
CA LYS A 65 -0.99 -16.66 -11.65
C LYS A 65 0.07 -17.07 -12.68
N GLN A 66 1.10 -16.25 -12.88
CA GLN A 66 2.25 -16.56 -13.74
C GLN A 66 3.55 -16.45 -12.94
N SER A 67 3.71 -17.30 -11.91
CA SER A 67 4.99 -17.64 -11.29
C SER A 67 4.91 -19.05 -10.75
#